data_AF-A0A8T4TAT6-F1
#
_entry.id   AF-A0A8T4TAT6-F1
#
_cell.length_a   1.000
_cell.length_b   1.000
_cell.length_c   1.000
_cell.angle_alpha   90.00
_cell.angle_beta   90.00
_cell.angle_gamma   90.00
#
_symmetry.space_group_name_H-M   'P 1'
#
loop_
_entity.id
_entity.type
_entity.pdbx_description
1 polymer ?
#
loop_
_entity_poly.entity_id
_entity_poly.type
_entity_poly.pdbx_seq_one_letter_code
_entity_poly.pdbx_strand_id
1 'polypeptide(L)' 'MSNNGANLGFEQKLWSSADKLRSNMDAAEYKHVVLGLIFLKYISDAFTEVYEKLKKEKDSDPEDVDEYVSRRIFFVPK' A
#
# COMPACT_ATOMS: atom_id res chain seq x y z
N MET A 1 -21.81 -19.88 -5.87
CA MET A 1 -20.50 -19.21 -6.01
C MET A 1 -20.71 -17.76 -5.61
N SER A 2 -20.14 -17.33 -4.48
CA SER A 2 -20.35 -15.99 -3.91
C SER A 2 -19.56 -14.97 -4.73
N ASN A 3 -20.27 -14.05 -5.40
CA ASN A 3 -19.67 -13.01 -6.22
C ASN A 3 -19.18 -11.87 -5.29
N ASN A 4 -17.96 -11.98 -4.79
CA ASN A 4 -17.35 -11.02 -3.86
C ASN A 4 -16.79 -9.75 -4.54
N GLY A 5 -17.34 -9.37 -5.70
CA GLY A 5 -17.10 -8.06 -6.30
C GLY A 5 -18.21 -7.13 -5.85
N ALA A 6 -17.97 -6.33 -4.83
CA ALA A 6 -18.91 -5.29 -4.43
C ALA A 6 -19.01 -4.27 -5.57
N ASN A 7 -20.03 -4.40 -6.42
CA ASN A 7 -20.38 -3.44 -7.48
C ASN A 7 -20.84 -2.13 -6.83
N LEU A 8 -19.86 -1.36 -6.35
CA LEU A 8 -20.06 -0.15 -5.55
C LEU A 8 -20.32 1.08 -6.44
N GLY A 9 -20.44 0.89 -7.76
CA GLY A 9 -20.81 1.93 -8.71
C GLY A 9 -19.71 2.95 -8.99
N PHE A 10 -18.51 2.75 -8.43
CA PHE A 10 -17.34 3.61 -8.67
C PHE A 10 -16.18 2.88 -9.36
N GLU A 11 -16.28 1.56 -9.60
CA GLU A 11 -15.20 0.81 -10.27
C GLU A 11 -14.95 1.34 -11.68
N GLN A 12 -16.01 1.70 -12.40
CA GLN A 12 -15.91 2.25 -13.75
C GLN A 12 -15.20 3.62 -13.74
N LYS A 13 -15.43 4.42 -12.69
CA LYS A 13 -14.76 5.71 -12.49
C LYS A 13 -13.28 5.50 -12.16
N LEU A 14 -12.95 4.58 -11.26
CA LEU A 14 -11.57 4.20 -10.95
C LEU A 14 -10.84 3.66 -12.18
N TRP A 15 -11.49 2.79 -12.96
CA TRP A 15 -10.95 2.24 -14.20
C TRP A 15 -10.67 3.34 -15.22
N SER A 16 -11.59 4.28 -15.41
CA SER A 16 -11.41 5.41 -16.33
C SER A 16 -10.29 6.36 -15.90
N SER A 17 -10.12 6.60 -14.60
CA SER A 17 -9.03 7.41 -14.06
C SER A 17 -7.68 6.71 -14.23
N ALA A 18 -7.64 5.40 -14.00
CA ALA A 18 -6.45 4.57 -14.20
C ALA A 18 -6.02 4.52 -15.67
N ASP A 19 -6.98 4.37 -16.60
CA ASP A 19 -6.70 4.32 -18.03
C ASP A 19 -6.19 5.68 -18.57
N LYS A 20 -6.70 6.79 -18.03
CA LYS A 20 -6.17 8.14 -18.33
C LYS A 20 -4.75 8.36 -17.83
N LEU A 21 -4.39 7.78 -16.68
CA LEU A 21 -3.03 7.87 -16.12
C LEU A 21 -2.04 6.93 -16.83
N ARG A 22 -2.52 5.86 -17.48
CA ARG A 22 -1.69 4.86 -18.17
C ARG A 22 -0.98 5.40 -19.41
N SER A 23 -1.51 6.43 -20.08
CA SER A 23 -1.00 6.90 -21.39
C SER A 23 -0.81 5.72 -22.38
N ASN A 24 -0.03 5.89 -23.47
CA ASN A 24 0.24 4.86 -24.50
C ASN A 24 1.12 3.68 -24.03
N MET A 25 1.16 3.39 -22.72
CA MET A 25 2.02 2.33 -22.17
C MET A 25 1.35 0.96 -22.33
N ASP A 26 2.07 0.01 -22.92
CA ASP A 26 1.55 -1.34 -23.15
C ASP A 26 1.15 -2.01 -21.83
N ALA A 27 0.12 -2.86 -21.86
CA ALA A 27 -0.38 -3.53 -20.65
C ALA A 27 0.70 -4.38 -19.96
N ALA A 28 1.66 -4.89 -20.74
CA ALA A 28 2.82 -5.63 -20.23
C ALA A 28 3.79 -4.74 -19.44
N GLU A 29 3.89 -3.44 -19.73
CA GLU A 29 4.71 -2.48 -18.99
C GLU A 29 3.92 -1.89 -17.80
N TYR A 30 2.61 -1.69 -17.98
CA TYR A 30 1.71 -1.17 -16.93
C TYR A 30 1.66 -2.06 -15.68
N LYS A 31 1.72 -3.39 -15.84
CA LYS A 31 1.72 -4.32 -14.69
C LYS A 31 2.90 -4.07 -13.75
N HIS A 32 4.07 -3.73 -14.26
CA HIS A 32 5.26 -3.52 -13.44
C HIS A 32 5.16 -2.23 -12.63
N VAL A 33 4.65 -1.16 -13.25
CA VAL A 33 4.43 0.12 -12.57
C VAL A 33 3.35 -0.01 -11.51
N VAL A 34 2.20 -0.60 -11.85
CA VAL A 34 1.08 -0.73 -10.90
C VAL A 34 1.41 -1.67 -9.75
N LEU A 35 2.03 -2.83 -10.00
CA LEU A 35 2.45 -3.72 -8.92
C LEU A 35 3.49 -3.05 -8.02
N GLY A 36 4.41 -2.26 -8.59
CA GLY A 36 5.34 -1.45 -7.82
C GLY A 36 4.63 -0.44 -6.92
N LEU A 37 3.63 0.29 -7.43
CA LEU A 37 2.87 1.26 -6.65
C LEU A 37 2.01 0.60 -5.55
N ILE A 38 1.38 -0.54 -5.83
CA ILE A 38 0.63 -1.30 -4.82
C ILE A 38 1.57 -1.80 -3.73
N PHE A 39 2.74 -2.31 -4.11
CA PHE A 39 3.75 -2.76 -3.16
C PHE A 39 4.25 -1.61 -2.27
N LEU A 40 4.58 -0.45 -2.86
CA LEU A 40 5.00 0.73 -2.10
C LEU A 40 3.91 1.21 -1.14
N LYS A 41 2.65 1.25 -1.61
CA LYS A 41 1.50 1.59 -0.76
C LYS A 41 1.38 0.62 0.41
N TYR A 42 1.49 -0.69 0.15
CA TYR A 42 1.42 -1.72 1.19
C TYR A 42 2.51 -1.54 2.26
N ILE A 43 3.77 -1.33 1.86
CA ILE A 43 4.86 -1.14 2.81
C ILE A 43 4.66 0.15 3.62
N SER A 44 4.28 1.24 2.95
CA SER A 44 4.02 2.53 3.60
C SER A 44 2.90 2.43 4.63
N ASP A 45 1.84 1.69 4.34
CA ASP A 45 0.70 1.52 5.24
C ASP A 45 1.05 0.64 6.43
N ALA A 46 1.74 -0.49 6.19
CA ALA A 46 2.19 -1.37 7.26
C ALA A 46 3.15 -0.66 8.23
N PHE A 47 4.10 0.13 7.70
CA PHE A 47 4.98 0.95 8.51
C PHE A 47 4.20 1.98 9.33
N THR A 48 3.31 2.74 8.68
CA THR A 48 2.51 3.79 9.35
C THR A 48 1.63 3.22 10.46
N GLU A 49 1.03 2.05 10.24
CA GLU A 49 0.21 1.39 11.25
C GLU A 49 1.01 1.02 12.50
N VAL A 50 2.22 0.47 12.33
CA VAL A 50 3.11 0.14 13.47
C VAL A 50 3.63 1.39 14.15
N TYR A 51 4.09 2.37 13.37
CA TYR A 51 4.59 3.65 13.90
C TYR A 51 3.54 4.33 14.79
N GLU A 52 2.29 4.41 14.34
CA GLU A 52 1.20 5.01 15.11
C GLU A 52 0.77 4.18 16.34
N LYS A 53 1.06 2.88 16.36
CA LYS A 53 0.87 2.02 17.56
C LYS A 53 1.99 2.28 18.58
N LEU A 54 3.25 2.19 18.16
CA LEU A 54 4.42 2.43 19.01
C LEU A 54 4.41 3.86 19.58
N LYS A 55 3.92 4.85 18.81
CA LYS A 55 3.82 6.23 19.29
C LYS A 55 2.82 6.41 20.45
N LYS A 56 1.87 5.49 20.62
CA LYS A 56 0.85 5.53 21.68
C LYS A 56 1.23 4.68 22.90
N GLU A 57 2.12 3.73 22.72
CA GLU A 57 2.68 2.90 23.78
C GLU A 57 3.75 3.71 24.55
N LYS A 58 3.72 3.65 25.89
CA LYS A 58 4.56 4.52 26.74
C LYS A 58 6.03 4.09 26.80
N ASP A 59 6.30 2.81 26.58
CA ASP A 59 7.62 2.18 26.76
C ASP A 59 8.23 1.73 25.44
N SER A 60 7.65 2.11 24.30
CA SER A 60 8.15 1.79 22.97
C SER A 60 8.77 2.99 22.29
N ASP A 61 9.76 2.74 21.43
CA ASP A 61 10.37 3.75 20.57
C ASP A 61 9.93 3.52 19.11
N PRO A 62 9.14 4.44 18.51
CA PRO A 62 8.74 4.35 17.10
C PRO A 62 9.90 4.41 16.11
N GLU A 63 11.09 4.86 16.53
CA GLU A 63 12.28 4.95 15.69
C GLU A 63 13.23 3.74 15.91
N ASP A 64 12.87 2.79 16.79
CA ASP A 64 13.60 1.53 16.95
C ASP A 64 13.29 0.56 15.80
N VAL A 65 14.31 0.22 15.03
CA VAL A 65 14.21 -0.66 13.86
C VAL A 65 13.83 -2.09 14.26
N ASP A 66 14.22 -2.56 15.45
CA ASP A 66 13.99 -3.95 15.89
C ASP A 66 12.49 -4.24 16.09
N GLU A 67 11.70 -3.23 16.46
CA GLU A 67 10.24 -3.31 16.57
C GLU A 67 9.57 -3.63 15.22
N TYR A 68 10.15 -3.18 14.12
CA TYR A 68 9.63 -3.45 12.76
C TYR A 68 10.16 -4.77 12.21
N VAL A 69 11.44 -5.07 12.44
CA VAL A 69 12.06 -6.33 11.99
C VAL A 69 11.39 -7.54 12.64
N SER A 70 11.08 -7.47 13.94
CA SER A 70 10.36 -8.53 14.66
C SER A 70 8.97 -8.81 14.07
N ARG A 71 8.34 -7.80 13.48
CA ARG A 71 7.02 -7.87 12.82
C ARG A 71 7.12 -8.14 11.33
N ARG A 72 8.32 -8.31 10.78
CA ARG A 72 8.61 -8.45 9.34
C ARG A 72 8.08 -7.28 8.51
N ILE A 73 8.09 -6.09 9.10
CA ILE A 73 7.67 -4.85 8.46
C ILE A 73 8.92 -4.06 8.09
N PHE A 74 8.91 -3.47 6.90
CA PHE A 74 10.01 -2.65 6.44
C PHE A 74 10.03 -1.33 7.21
N PHE A 75 11.15 -1.00 7.84
CA PHE A 75 11.35 0.32 8.43
C PHE A 75 11.58 1.35 7.32
N VAL A 76 10.81 2.44 7.34
CA VAL A 76 10.92 3.52 6.36
C VAL A 76 11.51 4.76 7.06
N PRO A 77 12.80 5.08 6.84
CA PRO A 77 13.41 6.27 7.40
C PRO A 77 12.81 7.55 6.80
N LYS A 78 12.85 8.65 7.56
CA LYS A 78 12.42 9.98 7.12
C LYS A 78 13.26 10.52 5.96
#